data_AF-A0A800JYF7-F1
#
_entry.id   AF-A0A800JYF7-F1
#
_cell.length_a   1.000
_cell.length_b   1.000
_cell.length_c   1.000
_cell.angle_alpha   90.00
_cell.angle_beta   90.00
_cell.angle_gamma   90.00
#
_symmetry.space_group_name_H-M   'P 1'
#
loop_
_entity.id
_entity.type
_entity.pdbx_description
1 polymer ?
#
loop_
_entity_poly.entity_id
_entity_poly.type
_entity_poly.pdbx_seq_one_letter_code
_entity_poly.pdbx_strand_id
1 'polypeptide(L)'
;MTDGLKRRDFLKVVGASGAGAGVLGCSTERVERLLPYVVPPEEITPGVATWYTTVCGECEAGCGMWVRTREGRVVKVEGNPTHPVSQGSLCS
;
A
#
# COMPACT_ATOMS: atom_id res chain seq x y z
N MET A 1 22.82 52.17 -16.83
CA MET A 1 23.54 50.98 -16.34
C MET A 1 22.52 50.07 -15.68
N THR A 2 22.06 49.07 -16.41
CA THR A 2 21.22 47.99 -15.86
C THR A 2 22.14 47.08 -15.04
N ASP A 3 22.34 47.42 -13.77
CA ASP A 3 22.97 46.51 -12.81
C ASP A 3 21.96 45.40 -12.50
N GLY A 4 21.86 44.45 -13.44
CA GLY A 4 21.15 43.20 -13.22
C GLY A 4 21.85 42.38 -12.14
N LEU A 5 21.07 41.60 -11.39
CA LEU A 5 21.57 40.73 -10.33
C LEU A 5 22.88 40.03 -10.73
N LYS A 6 23.95 40.26 -9.97
CA LYS A 6 25.22 39.55 -10.15
C LYS A 6 24.98 38.06 -9.95
N ARG A 7 25.52 37.22 -10.87
CA ARG A 7 25.44 35.76 -10.82
C ARG A 7 25.81 35.19 -9.44
N ARG A 8 26.82 35.77 -8.78
CA ARG A 8 27.25 35.39 -7.44
C ARG A 8 26.18 35.64 -6.37
N ASP A 9 25.49 36.78 -6.46
CA ASP A 9 24.48 37.17 -5.47
C ASP A 9 23.18 36.37 -5.69
N PHE A 10 22.85 36.05 -6.96
CA PHE A 10 21.80 35.07 -7.28
C PHE A 10 22.09 33.69 -6.69
N LEU A 11 23.30 33.15 -6.88
CA LEU A 11 23.68 31.83 -6.35
C LEU A 11 23.70 31.79 -4.81
N LYS A 12 24.06 32.89 -4.15
CA LYS A 12 23.97 32.98 -2.68
C LYS A 12 22.53 32.90 -2.19
N VAL A 13 21.61 33.61 -2.86
CA VAL A 13 20.17 33.60 -2.50
C VAL A 13 19.57 32.23 -2.74
N VAL A 14 19.81 31.62 -3.90
CA VAL A 14 19.30 30.27 -4.25
C VAL A 14 19.91 29.19 -3.37
N GLY A 15 21.21 29.28 -3.05
CA GLY A 15 21.88 28.34 -2.17
C GLY A 15 21.34 28.40 -0.74
N ALA A 16 21.12 29.60 -0.21
CA ALA A 16 20.57 29.79 1.13
C ALA A 16 19.10 29.34 1.22
N SER A 17 18.26 29.68 0.23
CA SER A 17 16.85 29.27 0.22
C SER A 17 16.67 27.76 -0.03
N GLY A 18 17.48 27.18 -0.91
CA GLY A 18 17.46 25.74 -1.20
C GLY A 18 17.91 24.89 0.00
N ALA A 19 18.95 25.32 0.72
CA ALA A 19 19.39 24.63 1.94
C ALA A 19 18.32 24.68 3.04
N GLY A 20 17.65 25.83 3.23
CA GLY A 20 16.57 25.97 4.21
C GLY A 20 15.36 25.06 3.93
N ALA A 21 14.97 24.92 2.65
CA ALA A 21 13.89 24.02 2.26
C ALA A 21 14.26 22.53 2.39
N GLY A 22 15.52 22.17 2.09
CA GLY A 22 16.00 20.80 2.19
C GLY A 22 15.98 20.23 3.61
N VAL A 23 16.27 21.06 4.63
CA VAL A 23 16.24 20.63 6.04
C VAL A 23 14.82 20.29 6.51
N LEU A 24 13.80 21.04 6.06
CA LEU A 24 12.40 20.76 6.39
C LEU A 24 11.85 19.51 5.68
N GLY A 25 12.44 19.14 4.54
CA GLY A 25 12.09 17.93 3.80
C GLY A 25 12.50 16.62 4.49
N CYS A 26 13.54 16.66 5.33
CA CYS A 26 13.98 15.52 6.15
C CYS A 26 13.29 15.50 7.53
N SER A 27 12.03 15.93 7.62
CA SER A 27 11.30 15.88 8.88
C SER A 27 10.96 14.44 9.25
N THR A 28 11.44 14.01 10.42
CA THR A 28 11.06 12.74 11.05
C THR A 28 9.72 12.86 11.77
N GLU A 29 8.92 13.90 11.53
CA GLU A 29 7.64 14.13 12.23
C GLU A 29 6.56 13.15 11.79
N ARG A 30 6.64 12.62 10.55
CA ARG A 30 5.77 11.54 10.09
C ARG A 30 6.50 10.21 10.15
N VAL A 31 6.81 9.75 11.36
CA VAL A 31 7.11 8.33 11.54
C VAL A 31 5.79 7.58 11.50
N GLU A 32 5.58 6.76 10.47
CA GLU A 32 4.47 5.82 10.47
C GLU A 32 4.69 4.80 11.60
N ARG A 33 3.68 4.63 12.46
CA ARG A 33 3.76 3.66 13.56
C ARG A 33 3.34 2.29 13.04
N LEU A 34 4.25 1.33 13.11
CA LEU A 34 3.96 -0.08 12.86
C LEU A 34 3.35 -0.69 14.12
N LEU A 35 2.04 -0.93 14.11
CA LEU A 35 1.30 -1.53 15.23
C LEU A 35 1.20 -3.05 15.03
N PRO A 36 1.89 -3.87 15.83
CA PRO A 36 1.79 -5.32 15.75
C PRO A 36 0.53 -5.84 16.46
N TYR A 37 0.19 -7.10 16.20
CA TYR A 37 -0.80 -7.81 17.00
C TYR A 37 -0.33 -7.96 18.45
N VAL A 38 -1.24 -7.73 19.40
CA VAL A 38 -0.98 -7.98 20.83
C VAL A 38 -0.80 -9.48 21.09
N VAL A 39 -1.64 -10.29 20.44
CA VAL A 39 -1.55 -11.76 20.43
C VAL A 39 -1.62 -12.19 18.96
N PRO A 40 -0.51 -12.65 18.35
CA PRO A 40 -0.50 -13.07 16.96
C PRO A 40 -1.19 -14.43 16.81
N PRO A 41 -2.10 -14.61 15.83
CA PRO A 41 -2.62 -15.93 15.50
C PRO A 41 -1.56 -16.76 14.76
N GLU A 42 -1.58 -18.07 14.95
CA GLU A 42 -0.56 -19.00 14.42
C GLU A 42 -0.54 -19.08 12.88
N GLU A 43 -1.69 -18.83 12.24
CA GLU A 43 -1.88 -18.95 10.79
C GLU A 43 -1.43 -17.71 10.00
N ILE A 44 -1.19 -16.57 10.67
CA ILE A 44 -0.90 -15.29 10.01
C ILE A 44 0.55 -14.88 10.27
N THR A 45 1.37 -14.90 9.22
CA THR A 45 2.71 -14.31 9.24
C THR A 45 2.67 -12.92 8.61
N PRO A 46 2.95 -11.83 9.35
CA PRO A 46 2.94 -10.48 8.80
C PRO A 46 3.82 -10.33 7.55
N GLY A 47 3.27 -9.73 6.51
CA GLY A 47 3.93 -9.54 5.20
C GLY A 47 3.70 -10.69 4.21
N VAL A 48 3.33 -11.88 4.68
CA VAL A 48 2.99 -13.04 3.84
C VAL A 48 1.49 -13.11 3.67
N ALA A 49 1.03 -13.30 2.42
CA ALA A 49 -0.40 -13.40 2.15
C ALA A 49 -0.90 -14.83 2.42
N THR A 50 -2.06 -14.94 3.05
CA THR A 50 -2.75 -16.22 3.29
C THR A 50 -3.93 -16.37 2.34
N TRP A 51 -4.15 -17.58 1.84
CA TRP A 51 -5.24 -17.90 0.92
C TRP A 51 -6.28 -18.78 1.62
N TYR A 52 -7.55 -18.37 1.55
CA TYR A 52 -8.66 -19.15 2.09
C TYR A 52 -9.65 -19.50 0.99
N THR A 53 -10.26 -20.67 1.11
CA THR A 53 -11.38 -21.10 0.27
C THR A 53 -12.69 -20.65 0.90
N THR A 54 -13.54 -19.95 0.15
CA THR A 54 -14.89 -19.57 0.59
C THR A 54 -15.86 -19.57 -0.59
N VAL A 55 -17.11 -19.19 -0.36
CA VAL A 55 -18.18 -19.12 -1.36
C VAL A 55 -18.70 -17.67 -1.47
N CYS A 56 -18.94 -17.21 -2.70
CA CYS A 56 -19.56 -15.92 -2.99
C CYS A 56 -21.03 -15.95 -2.58
N GLY A 57 -21.44 -14.98 -1.75
CA GLY A 57 -22.83 -14.83 -1.32
C GLY A 57 -23.62 -13.73 -2.03
N GLU A 58 -23.06 -13.07 -3.05
CA GLU A 58 -23.69 -11.91 -3.70
C GLU A 58 -24.93 -12.29 -4.52
N CYS A 59 -24.95 -13.49 -5.10
CA CYS A 59 -26.08 -14.01 -5.85
C CYS A 59 -26.27 -15.51 -5.59
N GLU A 60 -27.37 -16.05 -6.10
CA GLU A 60 -27.78 -17.44 -5.91
C GLU A 60 -26.82 -18.47 -6.53
N ALA A 61 -25.89 -18.03 -7.38
CA ALA A 61 -24.95 -18.93 -8.06
C ALA A 61 -23.96 -19.60 -7.10
N GLY A 62 -23.60 -18.96 -5.97
CA GLY A 62 -22.71 -19.56 -4.98
C GLY A 62 -21.32 -19.91 -5.53
N CYS A 63 -20.67 -18.98 -6.24
CA CYS A 63 -19.35 -19.21 -6.83
C CYS A 63 -18.29 -19.47 -5.76
N GLY A 64 -17.61 -20.63 -5.79
CA GLY A 64 -16.46 -20.89 -4.93
C GLY A 64 -15.25 -20.02 -5.32
N MET A 65 -14.56 -19.49 -4.33
CA MET A 65 -13.47 -18.55 -4.56
C MET A 65 -12.28 -18.81 -3.64
N TRP A 66 -11.12 -18.36 -4.11
CA TRP A 66 -9.91 -18.19 -3.33
C TRP A 66 -9.78 -16.72 -2.94
N VAL A 67 -9.65 -16.49 -1.64
CA VAL A 67 -9.54 -15.16 -1.06
C VAL A 67 -8.13 -14.97 -0.55
N ARG A 68 -7.42 -14.02 -1.16
CA ARG A 68 -6.12 -13.57 -0.67
C ARG A 68 -6.34 -12.55 0.43
N THR A 69 -5.81 -12.87 1.60
CA THR A 69 -5.83 -12.01 2.77
C THR A 69 -4.42 -11.55 3.15
N ARG A 70 -4.34 -10.33 3.68
CA ARG A 70 -3.17 -9.73 4.31
C ARG A 70 -3.57 -9.31 5.71
N GLU A 71 -3.03 -9.98 6.72
CA GLU A 71 -3.32 -9.65 8.13
C GLU A 71 -4.84 -9.61 8.42
N GLY A 72 -5.58 -10.57 7.85
CA GLY A 72 -7.05 -10.67 7.97
C GLY A 72 -7.85 -9.74 7.05
N ARG A 73 -7.20 -8.81 6.33
CA ARG A 73 -7.85 -7.96 5.32
C ARG A 73 -7.87 -8.66 3.97
N VAL A 74 -9.03 -8.78 3.35
CA VAL A 74 -9.16 -9.24 1.96
C VAL A 74 -8.54 -8.21 1.02
N VAL A 75 -7.59 -8.64 0.19
CA VAL A 75 -6.91 -7.78 -0.80
C VAL A 75 -7.20 -8.20 -2.24
N LYS A 76 -7.59 -9.46 -2.46
CA LYS A 76 -7.95 -9.98 -3.78
C LYS A 76 -8.81 -11.22 -3.66
N VAL A 77 -9.69 -11.40 -4.63
CA VAL A 77 -10.52 -12.59 -4.81
C VAL A 77 -10.32 -13.14 -6.21
N GLU A 78 -10.29 -14.47 -6.33
CA GLU A 78 -10.17 -15.21 -7.57
C GLU A 78 -11.11 -16.43 -7.55
N GLY A 79 -11.55 -16.90 -8.71
CA GLY A 79 -12.40 -18.08 -8.77
C GLY A 79 -11.59 -19.32 -8.41
N ASN A 80 -12.18 -20.23 -7.64
CA ASN A 80 -11.51 -21.50 -7.35
C ASN A 80 -11.60 -22.42 -8.59
N PRO A 81 -10.48 -22.89 -9.17
CA PRO A 81 -10.48 -23.81 -10.32
C PRO A 81 -11.13 -25.16 -10.02
N THR A 82 -11.12 -25.59 -8.76
CA THR A 82 -11.68 -26.88 -8.32
C THR A 82 -13.17 -26.82 -7.99
N HIS A 83 -13.76 -25.63 -7.94
CA HIS A 83 -15.18 -25.47 -7.60
C HIS A 83 -16.04 -25.49 -8.88
N PRO A 84 -17.14 -26.28 -8.91
CA PRO A 84 -17.87 -26.59 -10.13
C PRO A 84 -18.52 -25.36 -10.80
N VAL A 85 -18.90 -24.36 -10.00
CA VAL A 85 -19.55 -23.14 -10.51
C VAL A 85 -18.55 -22.13 -11.09
N SER A 86 -17.47 -21.84 -10.36
CA SER A 86 -16.51 -20.78 -10.73
C SER A 86 -15.47 -21.23 -11.74
N GLN A 87 -15.01 -22.48 -11.65
CA GLN A 87 -14.00 -23.09 -12.53
C GLN A 87 -12.77 -22.20 -12.81
N GLY A 88 -12.36 -21.40 -11.81
CA GLY A 88 -11.18 -20.53 -11.91
C GLY A 88 -11.47 -19.06 -12.23
N SER A 89 -12.73 -18.67 -12.45
CA SER A 89 -13.12 -17.28 -12.72
C SER A 89 -14.30 -16.81 -11.86
N LEU A 90 -14.44 -15.49 -11.74
CA LEU A 90 -15.56 -14.82 -11.07
C LEU A 90 -16.19 -13.81 -12.02
N CYS A 91 -17.45 -13.45 -11.77
CA CYS A 91 -18.11 -12.35 -12.47
C CYS A 91 -17.45 -10.99 -12.10
N SER A 92 -17.57 -10.02 -13.01
CA SER A 92 -16.95 -8.69 -12.94
C SER A 92 -17.59 -7.76 -11.92
#